data_AF-W1RRZ5-F1
#
_entry.id   AF-W1RRZ5-F1
#
_cell.length_a   1.000
_cell.length_b   1.000
_cell.length_c   1.000
_cell.angle_alpha   90.00
_cell.angle_beta   90.00
_cell.angle_gamma   90.00
#
_symmetry.space_group_name_H-M   'P 1'
#
loop_
_entity.id
_entity.type
_entity.pdbx_description
1 polymer ?
#
loop_
_entity_poly.entity_id
_entity_poly.type
_entity_poly.pdbx_seq_one_letter_code
_entity_poly.pdbx_strand_id
1 'polypeptide(L)' 'MIYLQIHHPRKENVMENSHISALSAKHAGLEARIKAESSRPMPDAILVASLKKQKLRLKEEMTAQH' A
#
# COMPACT_ATOMS: atom_id res chain seq x y z
N MET A 1 20.87 -44.70 -2.47
CA MET A 1 20.33 -43.68 -3.41
C MET A 1 19.08 -43.12 -2.76
N ILE A 2 19.19 -42.43 -1.62
CA ILE A 2 19.42 -40.98 -1.50
C ILE A 2 18.51 -40.21 -2.47
N TYR A 3 17.38 -39.70 -1.98
CA TYR A 3 16.99 -38.29 -2.15
C TYR A 3 16.08 -37.90 -0.98
N LEU A 4 16.75 -37.68 0.15
CA LEU A 4 16.40 -36.65 1.11
C LEU A 4 16.36 -35.30 0.37
N GLN A 5 15.49 -34.39 0.83
CA GLN A 5 15.43 -32.96 0.51
C GLN A 5 14.43 -32.53 -0.58
N ILE A 6 13.17 -32.39 -0.19
CA ILE A 6 12.39 -31.22 -0.64
C ILE A 6 12.02 -30.43 0.61
N HIS A 7 12.96 -29.60 1.04
CA HIS A 7 12.71 -28.44 1.87
C HIS A 7 11.80 -27.51 1.06
N HIS A 8 10.49 -27.54 1.30
CA HIS A 8 9.64 -26.43 0.88
C HIS A 8 9.35 -25.53 2.08
N PRO A 9 9.85 -24.28 2.04
CA PRO A 9 9.88 -23.39 3.19
C PRO A 9 8.49 -22.85 3.54
N ARG A 10 8.22 -22.77 4.85
CA ARG A 10 7.59 -21.62 5.51
C ARG A 10 6.19 -21.22 4.98
N LYS A 11 5.14 -21.95 5.42
CA LYS A 11 3.73 -21.51 5.37
C LYS A 11 3.45 -20.34 6.35
N GLU A 12 4.08 -19.18 6.18
CA GLU A 12 3.87 -18.12 7.19
C GLU A 12 3.96 -16.71 6.62
N ASN A 13 3.42 -16.41 5.44
CA ASN A 13 3.38 -14.99 5.00
C ASN A 13 2.23 -14.65 4.04
N VAL A 14 1.20 -15.48 3.91
CA VAL A 14 0.06 -15.21 3.01
C VAL A 14 -0.94 -14.23 3.62
N MET A 15 -1.16 -14.30 4.94
CA MET A 15 -2.08 -13.39 5.64
C MET A 15 -1.49 -12.00 5.87
N GLU A 16 -0.18 -11.92 6.16
CA GLU A 16 0.53 -10.64 6.31
C GLU A 16 0.60 -9.87 4.98
N ASN A 17 0.82 -10.59 3.87
CA ASN A 17 0.69 -10.01 2.53
C ASN A 17 -0.71 -9.48 2.23
N SER A 18 -1.77 -10.10 2.74
CA SER A 18 -3.15 -9.67 2.47
C SER A 18 -3.48 -8.33 3.14
N HIS A 19 -3.00 -8.13 4.38
CA HIS A 19 -3.18 -6.87 5.09
C HIS A 19 -2.42 -5.71 4.43
N ILE A 20 -1.14 -5.94 4.10
CA ILE A 20 -0.29 -4.97 3.41
C ILE A 20 -0.84 -4.70 1.99
N SER A 21 -1.34 -5.71 1.29
CA SER A 21 -1.96 -5.54 -0.04
C SER A 21 -3.21 -4.67 0.02
N ALA A 22 -4.05 -4.83 1.04
CA ALA A 22 -5.24 -3.99 1.22
C ALA A 22 -4.87 -2.53 1.53
N LEU A 23 -3.87 -2.31 2.39
CA LEU A 23 -3.36 -0.95 2.68
C LEU A 23 -2.69 -0.32 1.45
N SER A 24 -1.90 -1.09 0.71
CA SER A 24 -1.25 -0.67 -0.53
C SER A 24 -2.26 -0.31 -1.62
N ALA A 25 -3.34 -1.09 -1.77
CA ALA A 25 -4.43 -0.79 -2.70
C ALA A 25 -5.13 0.54 -2.34
N LYS A 26 -5.40 0.76 -1.05
CA LYS A 26 -5.96 2.05 -0.56
C LYS A 26 -5.01 3.22 -0.84
N HIS A 27 -3.71 3.03 -0.58
CA HIS A 27 -2.67 4.03 -0.85
C HIS A 27 -2.58 4.37 -2.35
N ALA A 28 -2.57 3.36 -3.22
CA ALA A 28 -2.57 3.53 -4.67
C ALA A 28 -3.81 4.29 -5.17
N GLY A 29 -4.98 4.04 -4.58
CA GLY A 29 -6.20 4.80 -4.88
C GLY A 29 -6.10 6.28 -4.52
N LEU A 30 -5.51 6.63 -3.36
CA LEU A 30 -5.29 8.02 -2.98
C LEU A 30 -4.25 8.71 -3.87
N GLU A 31 -3.15 8.04 -4.22
CA GLU A 31 -2.15 8.53 -5.19
C GLU A 31 -2.77 8.87 -6.54
N ALA A 32 -3.60 7.96 -7.07
CA ALA A 32 -4.29 8.16 -8.34
C ALA A 32 -5.20 9.39 -8.29
N ARG A 33 -5.95 9.58 -7.19
CA ARG A 33 -6.81 10.76 -6.98
C ARG A 33 -5.99 12.04 -6.86
N ILE A 34 -4.88 12.03 -6.14
CA ILE A 34 -3.96 13.18 -6.03
C ILE A 34 -3.40 13.55 -7.39
N LYS A 35 -2.97 12.56 -8.18
CA LYS A 35 -2.40 12.77 -9.52
C LYS A 35 -3.45 13.29 -10.50
N ALA A 36 -4.65 12.73 -10.48
CA ALA A 36 -5.77 13.20 -11.29
C ALA A 36 -6.12 14.66 -10.95
N GLU A 37 -6.20 15.01 -9.67
CA GLU A 37 -6.52 16.37 -9.23
C GLU A 37 -5.39 17.36 -9.51
N SER A 38 -4.12 16.97 -9.29
CA SER A 38 -2.95 17.83 -9.57
C SER A 38 -2.71 18.02 -11.07
N SER A 39 -3.24 17.13 -11.91
CA SER A 39 -3.15 17.22 -13.36
C SER A 39 -4.28 18.06 -13.97
N ARG A 40 -5.25 18.53 -13.16
CA ARG A 40 -6.28 19.46 -13.62
C ARG A 40 -5.68 20.86 -13.80
N PRO A 41 -6.13 21.62 -14.81
CA PRO A 41 -5.65 22.99 -15.04
C PRO A 41 -6.00 23.95 -13.90
N MET A 42 -6.99 23.62 -13.08
CA MET A 42 -7.29 24.32 -11.82
C MET A 42 -7.37 23.29 -10.69
N PRO A 43 -6.23 22.99 -10.03
CA PRO A 43 -6.19 21.98 -8.98
C PRO A 43 -6.85 22.50 -7.70
N ASP A 44 -7.74 21.71 -7.10
CA ASP A 44 -8.24 22.00 -5.75
C ASP A 44 -7.13 21.70 -4.72
N ALA A 45 -6.40 22.73 -4.32
CA ALA A 45 -5.29 22.62 -3.38
C ALA A 45 -5.71 22.10 -2.00
N ILE A 46 -6.94 22.38 -1.56
CA ILE A 46 -7.48 21.91 -0.27
C ILE A 46 -7.76 20.41 -0.35
N LEU A 47 -8.36 19.95 -1.45
CA LEU A 47 -8.60 18.55 -1.71
C LEU A 47 -7.29 17.78 -1.86
N VAL A 48 -6.33 18.29 -2.63
CA VAL A 48 -4.99 17.70 -2.79
C VAL A 48 -4.26 17.60 -1.45
N ALA A 49 -4.29 18.65 -0.63
CA ALA A 49 -3.67 18.63 0.70
C ALA A 49 -4.32 17.60 1.63
N SER A 50 -5.65 17.51 1.62
CA SER A 50 -6.40 16.53 2.40
C SER A 50 -6.09 15.09 1.96
N LEU A 51 -6.04 14.83 0.66
CA LEU A 51 -5.67 13.53 0.09
C LEU A 51 -4.22 13.15 0.41
N LYS A 52 -3.27 14.10 0.33
CA LYS A 52 -1.87 13.89 0.73
C LYS A 52 -1.74 13.55 2.22
N LYS A 53 -2.53 14.23 3.08
CA LYS A 53 -2.58 13.92 4.52
C LYS A 53 -3.11 12.51 4.78
N GLN A 54 -4.18 12.11 4.09
CA GLN A 54 -4.71 10.74 4.17
C GLN A 54 -3.70 9.69 3.68
N LYS A 55 -2.99 9.98 2.58
CA LYS A 55 -1.90 9.13 2.07
C LYS A 55 -0.79 8.96 3.11
N LEU A 56 -0.39 10.05 3.77
CA LEU A 56 0.63 10.01 4.82
C LEU A 56 0.19 9.13 5.99
N ARG A 57 -1.06 9.27 6.47
CA ARG A 57 -1.61 8.41 7.53
C ARG A 57 -1.59 6.93 7.17
N LEU A 58 -2.05 6.55 5.97
CA LEU A 58 -1.99 5.16 5.52
C LEU A 58 -0.56 4.65 5.41
N LYS A 59 0.39 5.49 5.01
CA LYS A 59 1.82 5.13 4.98
C LYS A 59 2.35 4.88 6.39
N GLU A 60 2.00 5.72 7.36
CA GLU A 60 2.35 5.54 8.76
C GLU A 60 1.76 4.23 9.32
N GLU A 61 0.50 3.93 9.02
CA GLU A 61 -0.16 2.67 9.42
C GLU A 61 0.53 1.44 8.81
N MET A 62 0.92 1.50 7.53
CA MET A 62 1.70 0.44 6.88
C MET A 62 3.06 0.23 7.54
N THR A 63 3.75 1.30 7.94
CA THR A 63 5.05 1.22 8.61
C THR A 63 4.94 0.81 10.08
N ALA A 64 3.82 1.09 10.75
CA ALA A 64 3.60 0.73 12.15
C ALA A 64 3.13 -0.73 12.31
N GLN A 65 2.62 -1.34 11.23
CA GLN A 65 2.21 -2.75 11.18
C GLN A 65 3.37 -3.70 10.78
N HIS A 66 4.59 -3.17 10.58
CA HIS A 66 5.81 -3.91 10.24
C HIS A 66 6.84 -3.73 11.36
#